data_AF-A0A0D7ASW1-F1
#
_entry.id   AF-A0A0D7ASW1-F1
#
_cell.length_a   1.000
_cell.length_b   1.000
_cell.length_c   1.000
_cell.angle_alpha   90.00
_cell.angle_beta   90.00
_cell.angle_gamma   90.00
#
_symmetry.space_group_name_H-M   'P 1'
#
loop_
_entity.id
_entity.type
_entity.pdbx_description
1 polymer ?
#
loop_
_entity_poly.entity_id
_entity_poly.type
_entity_poly.pdbx_seq_one_letter_code
_entity_poly.pdbx_strand_id
1 'polypeptide(L)'
;GANLQEVTQSSAYKAIKERHNKGMKKKGYGGRIERHITTINLERARYAATDLNRGLPTNTQIWKAMRDRNISKNIQYFMWMLAHDTYKVGNHWLRFTDTTFHGHGYCCECGVV
;
A
#
# COMPACT_ATOMS: atom_id res chain seq x y z
N GLY A 1 27.90 32.09 9.94
CA GLY A 1 26.45 32.28 9.66
C GLY A 1 26.28 32.54 8.19
N ALA A 2 25.23 32.02 7.55
CA ALA A 2 24.99 32.25 6.13
C ALA A 2 24.58 33.71 5.88
N ASN A 3 25.17 34.37 4.88
CA ASN A 3 24.83 35.73 4.47
C ASN A 3 23.52 35.72 3.68
N LEU A 4 22.50 36.45 4.15
CA LEU A 4 21.16 36.48 3.55
C LEU A 4 21.15 37.03 2.11
N GLN A 5 22.16 37.80 1.71
CA GLN A 5 22.26 38.37 0.36
C GLN A 5 22.54 37.32 -0.72
N GLU A 6 23.10 36.17 -0.35
CA GLU A 6 23.43 35.08 -1.30
C GLU A 6 22.36 33.97 -1.30
N VAL A 7 21.34 34.09 -0.44
CA VAL A 7 20.26 33.10 -0.35
C VAL A 7 19.26 33.35 -1.46
N THR A 8 19.30 32.49 -2.48
CA THR A 8 18.25 32.42 -3.49
C THR A 8 17.08 31.59 -2.98
N GLN A 9 15.88 31.78 -3.56
CA GLN A 9 14.73 30.92 -3.29
C GLN A 9 15.08 29.43 -3.47
N SER A 10 15.93 29.11 -4.45
CA SER A 10 16.37 27.73 -4.73
C SER A 10 17.25 27.15 -3.61
N SER A 11 18.19 27.93 -3.05
CA SER A 11 19.07 27.47 -1.97
C SER A 11 18.31 27.42 -0.65
N ALA A 12 17.41 28.37 -0.38
CA ALA A 12 16.49 28.32 0.74
C ALA A 12 15.59 27.08 0.68
N TYR A 13 14.97 26.80 -0.47
CA TYR A 13 14.13 25.63 -0.67
C TYR A 13 14.90 24.32 -0.44
N LYS A 14 16.13 24.22 -0.97
CA LYS A 14 17.01 23.07 -0.73
C LYS A 14 17.31 22.89 0.76
N ALA A 15 17.70 23.95 1.46
CA ALA A 15 18.00 23.89 2.89
C ALA A 15 16.79 23.48 3.74
N ILE A 16 15.60 24.01 3.42
CA ILE A 16 14.34 23.62 4.09
C ILE A 16 14.03 22.15 3.83
N LYS A 17 14.15 21.69 2.57
CA LYS A 17 13.94 20.30 2.18
C LYS A 17 14.91 19.35 2.88
N GLU A 18 16.18 19.72 2.97
CA GLU A 18 17.20 18.94 3.68
C GLU A 18 16.91 18.87 5.18
N ARG A 19 16.52 20.00 5.80
CA ARG A 19 16.13 20.05 7.22
C ARG A 19 14.90 19.19 7.52
N HIS A 20 13.86 19.29 6.67
CA HIS A 20 12.68 18.44 6.74
C HIS A 20 13.07 16.96 6.64
N ASN A 21 13.94 16.62 5.70
CA ASN A 21 14.39 15.24 5.50
C ASN A 21 15.35 14.73 6.59
N LYS A 22 16.06 15.61 7.31
CA LYS A 22 16.98 15.25 8.40
C LYS A 22 16.25 14.74 9.65
N GLY A 23 15.03 15.20 9.90
CA GLY A 23 14.15 14.72 10.98
C GLY A 23 13.25 13.54 10.59
N MET A 24 13.00 13.35 9.29
CA MET A 24 12.37 12.13 8.81
C MET A 24 13.37 10.99 8.93
N LYS A 25 13.07 9.97 9.76
CA LYS A 25 13.78 8.69 9.67
C LYS A 25 13.78 8.28 8.20
N LYS A 26 14.96 8.30 7.57
CA LYS A 26 15.19 7.86 6.20
C LYS A 26 14.85 6.36 6.16
N LYS A 27 13.57 6.04 6.10
CA LYS A 27 13.12 4.78 5.54
C LYS A 27 13.51 4.89 4.08
N GLY A 28 14.73 4.43 3.79
CA GLY A 28 15.28 4.46 2.45
C GLY A 28 14.30 3.81 1.48
N TYR A 29 14.57 3.90 0.19
CA TYR A 29 13.73 3.22 -0.79
C TYR A 29 13.57 1.71 -0.50
N GLY A 30 14.56 1.09 0.17
CA GLY A 30 14.50 -0.29 0.69
C GLY A 30 13.89 -0.46 2.09
N GLY A 31 13.56 0.63 2.78
CA GLY A 31 12.79 0.70 4.03
C GLY A 31 11.39 1.26 3.83
N ARG A 32 10.88 1.27 2.58
CA ARG A 32 9.44 1.37 2.30
C ARG A 32 8.80 0.17 2.98
N ILE A 33 8.37 0.41 4.21
CA ILE A 33 7.59 -0.45 5.08
C ILE A 33 6.65 -1.25 4.19
N GLU A 34 6.80 -2.56 4.17
CA GLU A 34 5.69 -3.40 3.74
C GLU A 34 4.49 -2.93 4.55
N ARG A 35 3.54 -2.26 3.90
CA ARG A 35 2.44 -1.62 4.61
C ARG A 35 1.74 -2.72 5.40
N HIS A 36 1.40 -2.44 6.65
CA HIS A 36 0.71 -3.42 7.51
C HIS A 36 -0.49 -4.06 6.80
N ILE A 37 -1.25 -3.27 6.03
CA ILE A 37 -2.38 -3.77 5.24
C ILE A 37 -1.95 -4.73 4.12
N THR A 38 -0.80 -4.49 3.50
CA THR A 38 -0.24 -5.39 2.48
C THR A 38 0.16 -6.72 3.09
N THR A 39 0.78 -6.72 4.27
CA THR A 39 1.07 -7.96 5.00
C THR A 39 -0.22 -8.72 5.34
N ILE A 40 -1.25 -8.04 5.86
CA ILE A 40 -2.56 -8.66 6.13
C ILE A 40 -3.18 -9.26 4.87
N ASN A 41 -3.18 -8.52 3.76
CA ASN A 41 -3.77 -9.00 2.51
C ASN A 41 -2.99 -10.17 1.91
N LEU A 42 -1.66 -10.19 2.07
CA LEU A 42 -0.86 -11.37 1.72
C LEU A 42 -1.22 -12.56 2.60
N GLU A 43 -1.35 -12.40 3.93
CA GLU A 43 -1.79 -13.49 4.82
C GLU A 43 -3.17 -14.03 4.40
N ARG A 44 -4.14 -13.16 4.10
CA ARG A 44 -5.44 -13.57 3.55
C ARG A 44 -5.29 -14.41 2.29
N ALA A 45 -4.43 -14.00 1.36
CA ALA A 45 -4.16 -14.75 0.15
C ALA A 45 -3.50 -16.12 0.43
N ARG A 46 -2.64 -16.23 1.46
CA ARG A 46 -2.02 -17.49 1.89
C ARG A 46 -3.07 -18.47 2.43
N TYR A 47 -3.97 -18.00 3.29
CA TYR A 47 -5.05 -18.84 3.83
C TYR A 47 -6.05 -19.24 2.73
N ALA A 48 -6.44 -18.31 1.85
CA ALA A 48 -7.31 -18.62 0.72
C ALA A 48 -6.68 -19.69 -0.21
N ALA A 49 -5.38 -19.65 -0.45
CA ALA A 49 -4.70 -20.70 -1.21
C ALA A 49 -4.72 -22.06 -0.49
N THR A 50 -4.65 -22.05 0.84
CA THR A 50 -4.74 -23.26 1.66
C THR A 50 -6.14 -23.87 1.57
N ASP A 51 -7.19 -23.06 1.66
CA ASP A 51 -8.59 -23.49 1.51
C ASP A 51 -8.86 -24.12 0.13
N LEU A 52 -8.12 -23.69 -0.88
CA LEU A 52 -8.15 -24.26 -2.24
C LEU A 52 -7.26 -25.50 -2.41
N ASN A 53 -6.76 -26.10 -1.32
CA ASN A 53 -5.83 -27.23 -1.33
C ASN A 53 -4.55 -26.96 -2.15
N ARG A 54 -4.10 -25.71 -2.23
CA ARG A 54 -2.84 -25.31 -2.92
C ARG A 54 -1.65 -25.18 -1.95
N GLY A 55 -1.84 -25.56 -0.68
CA GLY A 55 -0.87 -25.40 0.39
C GLY A 55 -0.77 -23.95 0.88
N LEU A 56 0.19 -23.70 1.77
CA LEU A 56 0.43 -22.37 2.35
C LEU A 56 1.63 -21.69 1.67
N PRO A 57 1.41 -20.90 0.60
CA PRO A 57 2.51 -20.25 -0.11
C PRO A 57 3.20 -19.20 0.76
N THR A 58 4.46 -18.91 0.44
CA THR A 58 5.19 -17.76 0.98
C THR A 58 4.78 -16.47 0.26
N ASN A 59 5.01 -15.31 0.91
CA ASN A 59 4.79 -14.01 0.27
C ASN A 59 5.52 -13.89 -1.08
N THR A 60 6.75 -14.40 -1.16
CA THR A 60 7.53 -14.40 -2.41
C THR A 60 6.87 -15.24 -3.51
N GLN A 61 6.30 -16.40 -3.17
CA GLN A 61 5.56 -17.23 -4.14
C GLN A 61 4.30 -16.52 -4.63
N ILE A 62 3.56 -15.85 -3.75
CA ILE A 62 2.39 -15.05 -4.12
C ILE A 62 2.78 -13.94 -5.09
N TRP A 63 3.82 -13.16 -4.76
CA TRP A 63 4.30 -12.08 -5.64
C TRP A 63 4.81 -12.59 -6.99
N LYS A 64 5.41 -13.79 -7.02
CA LYS A 64 5.84 -14.44 -8.25
C LYS A 64 4.63 -14.86 -9.10
N ALA A 65 3.64 -15.50 -8.48
CA ALA A 65 2.41 -15.93 -9.15
C ALA A 65 1.63 -14.74 -9.73
N MET A 66 1.55 -13.63 -9.00
CA MET A 66 0.90 -12.39 -9.49
C MET A 66 1.57 -11.81 -10.75
N ARG A 67 2.84 -12.12 -11.00
CA ARG A 67 3.62 -11.63 -12.15
C ARG A 67 3.80 -12.70 -13.24
N ASP A 68 3.10 -13.81 -13.13
CA ASP A 68 3.17 -14.89 -14.11
C ASP A 68 2.76 -14.41 -15.51
N ARG A 69 3.50 -14.83 -16.55
CA ARG A 69 3.26 -14.39 -17.93
C ARG A 69 1.98 -14.96 -18.54
N ASN A 70 1.45 -16.04 -17.96
CA ASN A 70 0.20 -16.66 -18.39
C ASN A 70 -1.03 -15.86 -17.91
N ILE A 71 -0.84 -14.88 -17.02
CA ILE A 71 -1.90 -14.01 -16.53
C ILE A 71 -1.86 -12.68 -17.30
N SER A 72 -3.01 -12.19 -17.77
CA SER A 72 -3.09 -10.91 -18.48
C SER A 72 -2.64 -9.75 -17.59
N LYS A 73 -2.04 -8.71 -18.19
CA LYS A 73 -1.50 -7.56 -17.45
C LYS A 73 -2.54 -6.85 -16.59
N ASN A 74 -3.78 -6.80 -17.05
CA ASN A 74 -4.87 -6.20 -16.30
C ASN A 74 -5.16 -6.97 -15.00
N ILE A 75 -5.13 -8.30 -15.04
CA ILE A 75 -5.32 -9.13 -13.85
C ILE A 75 -4.10 -9.03 -12.92
N GLN A 76 -2.87 -9.00 -13.45
CA GLN A 76 -1.66 -8.78 -12.65
C GLN A 76 -1.75 -7.45 -11.88
N TYR A 77 -2.16 -6.38 -12.57
CA TYR A 77 -2.35 -5.07 -11.97
C TYR A 77 -3.45 -5.08 -10.92
N PHE A 78 -4.60 -5.69 -11.22
CA PHE A 78 -5.70 -5.84 -10.28
C PHE A 78 -5.27 -6.55 -8.98
N MET A 79 -4.57 -7.68 -9.09
CA MET A 79 -4.05 -8.40 -7.91
C MET A 79 -3.05 -7.56 -7.12
N TRP A 80 -2.18 -6.83 -7.80
CA TRP A 80 -1.23 -5.93 -7.14
C TRP A 80 -1.94 -4.81 -6.37
N MET A 81 -2.98 -4.22 -6.98
CA MET A 81 -3.80 -3.17 -6.38
C MET A 81 -4.58 -3.69 -5.15
N LEU A 82 -5.16 -4.89 -5.24
CA LEU A 82 -5.80 -5.56 -4.10
C LEU A 82 -4.83 -5.78 -2.94
N ALA A 83 -3.64 -6.30 -3.21
CA ALA A 83 -2.62 -6.52 -2.18
C ALA A 83 -2.22 -5.21 -1.48
N HIS A 84 -2.31 -4.06 -2.16
CA HIS A 84 -1.96 -2.76 -1.60
C HIS A 84 -3.15 -1.96 -1.05
N ASP A 85 -4.36 -2.54 -1.02
CA ASP A 85 -5.61 -1.90 -0.58
C ASP A 85 -5.88 -0.57 -1.30
N THR A 86 -5.59 -0.51 -2.61
CA THR A 86 -5.67 0.73 -3.39
C THR A 86 -7.04 1.00 -3.96
N TYR A 87 -7.90 -0.02 -4.06
CA TYR A 87 -9.26 0.13 -4.58
C TYR A 87 -10.19 0.87 -3.62
N LYS A 88 -9.71 1.21 -2.40
CA LYS A 88 -10.49 1.92 -1.39
C LYS A 88 -11.84 1.24 -1.19
N VAL A 89 -11.84 -0.04 -0.84
CA VAL A 89 -13.05 -0.81 -0.52
C VAL A 89 -12.97 -1.28 0.93
N GLY A 90 -14.08 -1.75 1.48
CA GLY A 90 -14.09 -2.32 2.83
C GLY A 90 -13.73 -1.30 3.92
N ASN A 91 -12.77 -1.67 4.76
CA ASN A 91 -12.29 -0.89 5.91
C ASN A 91 -11.87 0.55 5.58
N HIS A 92 -11.52 0.84 4.32
CA HIS A 92 -11.26 2.20 3.88
C HIS A 92 -12.41 3.15 4.19
N TRP A 93 -13.65 2.71 4.00
CA TRP A 93 -14.85 3.54 4.19
C TRP A 93 -15.32 3.56 5.65
N LEU A 94 -15.12 2.45 6.38
CA LEU A 94 -15.55 2.31 7.77
C LEU A 94 -14.76 3.19 8.75
N ARG A 95 -13.57 3.65 8.36
CA ARG A 95 -12.75 4.53 9.19
C ARG A 95 -13.26 5.98 9.24
N PHE A 96 -14.17 6.38 8.36
CA PHE A 96 -14.74 7.72 8.38
C PHE A 96 -15.79 7.82 9.48
N THR A 97 -15.84 8.97 10.15
CA THR A 97 -16.85 9.25 11.19
C THR A 97 -18.24 9.47 10.59
N ASP A 98 -18.30 9.93 9.34
CA ASP A 98 -19.54 10.05 8.57
C ASP A 98 -20.00 8.66 8.11
N THR A 99 -21.13 8.21 8.64
CA THR A 99 -21.70 6.89 8.40
C THR A 99 -22.33 6.75 7.02
N THR A 100 -22.55 7.86 6.30
CA THR A 100 -23.14 7.86 4.94
C THR A 100 -22.32 7.00 3.97
N PHE A 101 -21.00 6.96 4.17
CA PHE A 101 -20.08 6.21 3.31
C PHE A 101 -19.88 4.76 3.75
N HIS A 102 -20.38 4.35 4.92
CA HIS A 102 -20.13 3.01 5.45
C HIS A 102 -20.75 1.91 4.57
N GLY A 103 -21.81 2.21 3.82
CA GLY A 103 -22.40 1.28 2.85
C GLY A 103 -21.40 0.80 1.79
N HIS A 104 -20.40 1.61 1.43
CA HIS A 104 -19.33 1.22 0.50
C HIS A 104 -18.28 0.29 1.14
N GLY A 105 -18.32 0.14 2.46
CA GLY A 105 -17.45 -0.75 3.21
C GLY A 105 -17.97 -2.19 3.30
N TYR A 106 -19.19 -2.48 2.85
CA TYR A 106 -19.79 -3.81 2.92
C TYR A 106 -20.16 -4.31 1.52
N CYS A 107 -19.98 -5.60 1.29
CA CYS A 107 -20.51 -6.26 0.10
C CYS A 107 -22.04 -6.22 0.10
N CYS A 108 -22.66 -5.77 -0.99
CA CYS A 108 -24.12 -5.73 -1.12
C CYS A 108 -24.79 -7.12 -1.19
N GLU A 109 -24.03 -8.17 -1.48
CA GLU A 109 -24.55 -9.54 -1.60
C GLU A 109 -24.43 -10.31 -0.28
N CYS A 110 -23.27 -10.26 0.38
CA CYS A 110 -22.99 -11.09 1.57
C CYS A 110 -22.82 -10.29 2.87
N GLY A 111 -22.79 -8.95 2.82
CA GLY A 111 -22.65 -8.10 4.01
C GLY A 111 -21.28 -8.14 4.69
N VAL A 112 -20.29 -8.79 4.09
CA VAL A 112 -18.91 -8.88 4.62
C VAL A 112 -18.06 -7.69 4.11
N VAL A 113 -17.08 -7.27 4.92
CA VAL A 113 -16.12 -6.17 4.67
C VAL A 113 -14.88 -6.63 3.91
#